data_AF-A0A6V7JUQ8-F1
#
_entry.id   AF-A0A6V7JUQ8-F1
#
_cell.length_a   1.000
_cell.length_b   1.000
_cell.length_c   1.000
_cell.angle_alpha   90.00
_cell.angle_beta   90.00
_cell.angle_gamma   90.00
#
_symmetry.space_group_name_H-M   'P 1'
#
loop_
_entity.id
_entity.type
_entity.pdbx_description
1 polymer ?
#
loop_
_entity_poly.entity_id
_entity_poly.type
_entity_poly.pdbx_seq_one_letter_code
_entity_poly.pdbx_strand_id
1 'polypeptide(L)' 'NEEGEGSCTGITASGDTCIFNKCYIATQGCLPSTIQDFWHMVYQENTQVIVMTTKEIERGK' A
#
# COMPACT_ATOMS: atom_id res chain seq x y z
N ASN A 1 18.36 -4.12 3.18
CA ASN A 1 17.54 -4.59 2.06
C ASN A 1 16.62 -5.64 2.63
N GLU A 2 15.51 -5.21 3.22
CA GLU A 2 14.50 -6.12 3.78
C GLU A 2 13.24 -5.90 2.96
N GLU A 3 13.17 -6.62 1.84
CA GLU A 3 11.95 -6.76 1.07
C GLU A 3 11.01 -7.65 1.89
N GLY A 4 10.05 -7.01 2.57
CA GLY A 4 8.99 -7.70 3.27
C GLY A 4 8.08 -8.38 2.24
N GLU A 5 8.10 -9.70 2.24
CA GLU A 5 7.25 -10.53 1.38
C GLU A 5 5.76 -10.21 1.61
N GLY A 6 5.14 -9.57 0.62
CA GLY A 6 3.70 -9.58 0.45
C GLY A 6 3.27 -11.00 0.05
N SER A 7 3.09 -11.88 1.02
CA SER A 7 2.58 -13.23 0.75
C SER A 7 1.12 -13.16 0.30
N CYS A 8 0.92 -13.26 -1.01
CA CYS A 8 -0.27 -13.87 -1.58
C CYS A 8 0.11 -15.22 -2.20
N THR A 9 0.60 -16.16 -1.37
CA THR A 9 0.74 -17.55 -1.82
C THR A 9 -0.65 -18.18 -1.91
N GLY A 10 -1.09 -18.45 -3.13
CA GLY A 10 -2.23 -19.32 -3.36
C GLY A 10 -1.99 -20.75 -2.86
N ILE A 11 -3.10 -21.49 -2.83
CA ILE A 11 -3.26 -22.96 -2.88
C ILE A 11 -3.92 -23.58 -1.63
N THR A 12 -4.97 -24.35 -1.94
CA THR A 12 -5.64 -25.44 -1.22
C THR A 12 -6.69 -25.15 -0.14
N ALA A 13 -7.81 -25.85 -0.37
CA ALA A 13 -8.98 -26.04 0.44
C ALA A 13 -8.70 -26.57 1.85
N SER A 14 -9.69 -26.32 2.71
CA SER A 14 -10.11 -27.07 3.90
C SER A 14 -9.80 -26.37 5.22
N GLY A 15 -10.87 -25.88 5.86
CA GLY A 15 -11.06 -25.85 7.31
C GLY A 15 -10.09 -24.98 8.10
N ASP A 16 -10.55 -23.77 8.44
CA ASP A 16 -10.20 -23.09 9.69
C ASP A 16 -8.73 -22.66 9.87
N THR A 17 -8.30 -21.65 9.10
CA THR A 17 -7.56 -20.43 9.57
C THR A 17 -7.20 -19.55 8.35
N CYS A 18 -7.99 -18.51 8.05
CA CYS A 18 -7.60 -17.42 7.12
C CYS A 18 -7.80 -16.03 7.73
N ILE A 19 -7.87 -15.97 9.06
CA ILE A 19 -8.13 -14.75 9.83
C ILE A 19 -6.79 -14.07 10.10
N PHE A 20 -6.33 -13.28 9.14
CA PHE A 20 -5.83 -11.91 9.32
C PHE A 20 -5.14 -11.49 8.02
N ASN A 21 -5.94 -11.31 6.96
CA ASN A 21 -5.50 -10.67 5.72
C ASN A 21 -5.13 -9.21 6.04
N LYS A 22 -3.86 -8.96 6.40
CA LYS A 22 -3.33 -7.61 6.48
C LYS A 22 -3.27 -7.06 5.06
N CYS A 23 -4.17 -6.13 4.75
CA CYS A 23 -4.26 -5.52 3.43
C CYS A 23 -3.65 -4.11 3.49
N TYR A 24 -2.54 -3.90 2.79
CA TYR A 24 -1.90 -2.59 2.63
C TYR A 24 -1.62 -2.35 1.15
N ILE A 25 -1.70 -1.09 0.74
CA ILE A 25 -1.32 -0.65 -0.61
C ILE A 25 0.00 0.10 -0.50
N ALA A 26 1.06 -0.46 -1.06
CA ALA A 26 2.33 0.22 -1.22
C ALA A 26 2.37 0.88 -2.61
N THR A 27 2.68 2.18 -2.64
CA THR A 27 2.76 2.96 -3.88
C THR A 27 3.89 3.98 -3.78
N GLN A 28 4.29 4.54 -4.93
CA GLN A 28 5.20 5.68 -4.98
C GLN A 28 4.55 6.96 -4.44
N GLY A 29 5.37 7.94 -4.05
CA GLY A 29 4.89 9.30 -3.78
C GLY A 29 4.25 9.91 -5.04
N CYS A 30 3.17 10.67 -4.86
CA CYS A 30 2.49 11.30 -5.98
C CYS A 30 3.37 12.38 -6.63
N LEU A 31 3.46 12.36 -7.96
CA LEU A 31 4.03 13.45 -8.74
C LEU A 31 2.96 14.51 -8.98
N PRO A 32 3.32 15.77 -9.32
CA PRO A 32 2.34 16.82 -9.61
C PRO A 32 1.31 16.42 -10.68
N SER A 33 1.71 15.60 -11.65
CA SER A 33 0.84 15.10 -12.72
C SER A 33 -0.10 13.97 -12.29
N THR A 34 0.14 13.31 -11.15
CA THR A 34 -0.60 12.10 -10.71
C THR A 34 -1.33 12.28 -9.39
N ILE A 35 -1.43 13.50 -8.87
CA ILE A 35 -2.14 13.78 -7.61
C ILE A 35 -3.61 13.34 -7.71
N GLN A 36 -4.25 13.59 -8.85
CA GLN A 36 -5.65 13.22 -9.05
C GLN A 36 -5.85 11.70 -9.05
N ASP A 37 -4.96 10.96 -9.72
CA ASP A 37 -5.01 9.50 -9.77
C ASP A 37 -4.79 8.87 -8.38
N PHE A 38 -3.89 9.46 -7.58
CA PHE A 38 -3.67 9.06 -6.21
C PHE A 38 -4.95 9.18 -5.36
N TRP A 39 -5.66 10.31 -5.45
CA TRP A 39 -6.92 10.49 -4.72
C TRP A 39 -8.05 9.59 -5.22
N HIS A 40 -8.11 9.31 -6.53
CA HIS A 40 -9.05 8.33 -7.05
C HIS A 40 -8.81 6.94 -6.46
N MET A 41 -7.55 6.51 -6.36
CA MET A 41 -7.18 5.24 -5.73
C MET A 41 -7.60 5.21 -4.25
N VAL A 42 -7.32 6.27 -3.49
CA VAL A 42 -7.70 6.38 -2.07
C VAL A 42 -9.22 6.23 -1.89
N TYR A 43 -10.00 6.89 -2.74
CA TYR A 43 -11.46 6.83 -2.70
C TYR A 43 -11.99 5.44 -3.09
N GLN A 44 -11.49 4.86 -4.18
CA GLN A 44 -11.94 3.56 -4.69
C GLN A 44 -11.66 2.43 -3.70
N GLU A 45 -10.48 2.45 -3.06
CA GLU A 45 -10.05 1.45 -2.09
C GLU A 45 -10.56 1.76 -0.66
N ASN A 46 -11.36 2.82 -0.50
CA ASN A 46 -11.88 3.29 0.79
C ASN A 46 -10.79 3.41 1.86
N THR A 47 -9.63 3.94 1.46
CA THR A 47 -8.45 4.07 2.33
C THR A 47 -8.66 5.20 3.33
N GLN A 48 -8.68 4.86 4.63
CA GLN A 48 -8.92 5.83 5.70
C GLN A 48 -7.63 6.43 6.28
N VAL A 49 -6.51 5.71 6.17
CA VAL A 49 -5.23 6.09 6.76
C VAL A 49 -4.15 6.04 5.68
N ILE A 50 -3.47 7.16 5.49
CA ILE A 50 -2.33 7.29 4.60
C ILE A 50 -1.09 7.51 5.46
N VAL A 51 -0.05 6.70 5.26
CA VAL A 51 1.21 6.81 5.98
C VAL A 51 2.33 7.14 4.98
N MET A 52 2.98 8.28 5.15
CA MET A 52 4.17 8.66 4.39
C MET A 52 5.41 8.46 5.27
N THR A 53 6.33 7.60 4.82
CA THR A 53 7.54 7.25 5.58
C THR A 53 8.73 8.17 5.29
N THR A 54 8.58 9.10 4.33
CA THR A 54 9.61 10.02 3.86
C THR A 54 9.18 11.48 3.99
N LYS A 55 10.14 12.40 3.85
CA LYS A 55 9.87 13.84 3.72
C LYS A 55 9.67 14.19 2.25
N GLU A 56 9.00 15.30 1.97
CA GLU A 56 8.84 15.81 0.60
C GLU A 56 10.18 16.17 -0.07
N ILE A 57 11.16 16.58 0.74
CA ILE A 57 12.48 16.99 0.30
C ILE A 57 13.50 16.24 1.15
N GLU A 58 14.42 15.52 0.50
CA GLU A 58 15.47 14.77 1.19
C GLU A 58 16.84 15.42 0.93
N ARG A 59 17.58 15.72 2.01
CA ARG A 59 18.93 16.35 1.97
C ARG A 59 18.97 17.81 1.48
N GLY A 60 17.87 18.54 1.58
CA GLY A 60 17.83 19.99 1.28
C GLY A 60 17.87 20.32 -0.21
N LYS A 61 17.56 19.34 -1.06
CA LYS A 61 17.25 19.48 -2.48
C LYS A 61 16.06 18.61 -2.83
#